data_AF-X0XH94-F1
#
_entry.id   AF-X0XH94-F1
#
_cell.length_a   1.000
_cell.length_b   1.000
_cell.length_c   1.000
_cell.angle_alpha   90.00
_cell.angle_beta   90.00
_cell.angle_gamma   90.00
#
_symmetry.space_group_name_H-M   'P 1'
#
loop_
_entity.id
_entity.type
_entity.pdbx_description
1 polymer ?
#
loop_
_entity_poly.entity_id
_entity_poly.type
_entity_poly.pdbx_seq_one_letter_code
_entity_poly.pdbx_strand_id
1 'polypeptide(L)'
;SEETAEYEQELEEESQAETEPVDERRLPWLIDIFLYPFSVPGLKSLAIFIGVPLLINILGTILPIQLSCLFFLVTIVIHIVIFLYIYWYFVECVRDSADGGVRAPEGLGSTPGFMGMFWQAVNVIGCLAIFFTPFVLYMLYAGRAGIIFWLLLIYPVFFFPMGLLAVIMFDSAIGLNPRLLIRSISSTFFPYCGLVLLFVTPVVLIGMLYTEVQESRLRIFIIRSVVTYLALVGAHLLGRFYWRHQEKL
;
A
#
# COMPACT_ATOMS: atom_id res chain seq x y z
N SER A 1 18.84 47.37 2.42
CA SER A 1 17.61 47.12 3.18
C SER A 1 16.42 46.80 2.29
N GLU A 2 16.49 47.00 0.97
CA GLU A 2 15.47 46.50 0.03
C GLU A 2 15.67 45.01 -0.31
N GLU A 3 16.92 44.58 -0.50
CA GLU A 3 17.25 43.17 -0.82
C GLU A 3 16.76 42.18 0.25
N THR A 4 16.80 42.55 1.53
CA THR A 4 16.35 41.68 2.63
C THR A 4 14.82 41.53 2.68
N ALA A 5 14.09 42.55 2.22
CA ALA A 5 12.63 42.53 2.17
C ALA A 5 12.13 41.70 0.98
N GLU A 6 12.87 41.71 -0.14
CA GLU A 6 12.56 40.89 -1.32
C GLU A 6 12.76 39.39 -1.02
N TYR A 7 13.82 39.04 -0.27
CA TYR A 7 14.04 37.66 0.20
C TYR A 7 13.00 37.18 1.22
N GLU A 8 12.55 38.03 2.16
CA GLU A 8 11.48 37.66 3.10
C GLU A 8 10.13 37.49 2.38
N GLN A 9 9.87 38.28 1.33
CA GLN A 9 8.65 38.20 0.55
C GLN A 9 8.64 36.97 -0.39
N GLU A 10 9.77 36.58 -0.97
CA GLU A 10 9.90 35.30 -1.71
C GLU A 10 9.76 34.08 -0.77
N LEU A 11 10.29 34.14 0.45
CA LEU A 11 10.10 33.10 1.49
C LEU A 11 8.65 33.02 1.97
N GLU A 12 7.94 34.14 2.08
CA GLU A 12 6.52 34.16 2.40
C GLU A 12 5.64 33.67 1.24
N GLU A 13 5.99 33.96 -0.02
CA GLU A 13 5.29 33.43 -1.20
C GLU A 13 5.54 31.93 -1.40
N GLU A 14 6.76 31.41 -1.15
CA GLU A 14 7.02 29.96 -1.14
C GLU A 14 6.29 29.26 0.03
N SER A 15 6.26 29.87 1.22
CA SER A 15 5.55 29.35 2.39
C SER A 15 4.02 29.34 2.21
N GLN A 16 3.47 30.35 1.52
CA GLN A 16 2.04 30.42 1.21
C GLN A 16 1.63 29.54 0.02
N ALA A 17 2.56 29.21 -0.89
CA ALA A 17 2.28 28.30 -2.02
C ALA A 17 2.18 26.82 -1.61
N GLU A 18 2.77 26.40 -0.48
CA GLU A 18 2.73 25.00 -0.02
C GLU A 18 1.60 24.66 0.95
N THR A 19 0.79 25.63 1.39
CA THR A 19 -0.36 25.33 2.25
C THR A 19 -1.63 25.20 1.40
N GLU A 20 -1.74 24.11 0.63
CA GLU A 20 -3.05 23.72 0.07
C GLU A 20 -4.07 23.70 1.23
N PRO A 21 -5.26 24.31 1.05
CA PRO A 21 -6.24 24.38 2.12
C PRO A 21 -6.60 22.96 2.56
N VAL A 22 -6.55 22.72 3.88
CA VAL A 22 -7.02 21.48 4.51
C VAL A 22 -8.43 21.22 4.00
N ASP A 23 -8.55 20.32 3.03
CA ASP A 23 -9.74 20.14 2.20
C ASP A 23 -10.90 19.68 3.11
N GLU A 24 -11.80 20.60 3.46
CA GLU A 24 -12.99 20.30 4.26
C GLU A 24 -13.82 19.25 3.50
N ARG A 25 -13.98 18.05 4.10
CA ARG A 25 -14.68 16.93 3.47
C ARG A 25 -16.10 17.31 3.08
N ARG A 26 -16.35 17.43 1.78
CA ARG A 26 -17.69 17.68 1.21
C ARG A 26 -18.53 16.42 1.04
N LEU A 27 -17.92 15.24 1.10
CA LEU A 27 -18.55 13.96 0.76
C LEU A 27 -18.70 13.02 1.98
N PRO A 28 -19.65 12.07 1.94
CA PRO A 28 -19.76 11.03 2.95
C PRO A 28 -18.44 10.25 3.09
N TRP A 29 -18.04 9.98 4.33
CA TRP A 29 -16.76 9.37 4.67
C TRP A 29 -16.40 8.11 3.87
N LEU A 30 -17.39 7.25 3.57
CA LEU A 30 -17.15 6.04 2.76
C LEU A 30 -16.77 6.36 1.31
N ILE A 31 -17.46 7.30 0.68
CA ILE A 31 -17.21 7.68 -0.72
C ILE A 31 -15.83 8.33 -0.82
N ASP A 32 -15.52 9.19 0.15
CA ASP A 32 -14.25 9.89 0.26
C ASP A 32 -13.05 8.92 0.31
N ILE A 33 -13.17 7.82 1.06
CA ILE A 33 -12.14 6.76 1.12
C ILE A 33 -11.86 6.14 -0.26
N PHE A 34 -12.91 5.80 -1.02
CA PHE A 34 -12.74 5.23 -2.35
C PHE A 34 -12.23 6.26 -3.37
N LEU A 35 -12.45 7.55 -3.12
CA LEU A 35 -11.91 8.64 -3.94
C LEU A 35 -10.45 9.00 -3.60
N TYR A 36 -9.84 8.36 -2.60
CA TYR A 36 -8.46 8.62 -2.21
C TYR A 36 -7.46 8.55 -3.38
N PRO A 37 -7.45 7.50 -4.23
CA PRO A 37 -6.50 7.40 -5.35
C PRO A 37 -6.85 8.30 -6.54
N PHE A 38 -8.02 8.95 -6.54
CA PHE A 38 -8.50 9.79 -7.64
C PHE A 38 -8.02 11.25 -7.57
N SER A 39 -7.01 11.54 -6.74
CA SER A 39 -6.27 12.81 -6.80
C SER A 39 -5.29 12.81 -7.99
N VAL A 40 -4.85 13.99 -8.44
CA VAL A 40 -3.80 14.12 -9.48
C VAL A 40 -2.55 13.28 -9.14
N PRO A 41 -1.95 13.38 -7.94
CA PRO A 41 -0.82 12.52 -7.57
C PRO A 41 -1.16 11.03 -7.52
N GLY A 42 -2.33 10.65 -6.98
CA GLY A 42 -2.78 9.26 -6.93
C GLY A 42 -2.95 8.64 -8.33
N LEU A 43 -3.56 9.39 -9.26
CA LEU A 43 -3.72 8.97 -10.65
C LEU A 43 -2.39 8.85 -11.38
N LYS A 44 -1.42 9.75 -11.13
CA LYS A 44 -0.06 9.64 -11.67
C LYS A 44 0.60 8.35 -11.19
N SER A 45 0.59 8.06 -9.89
CA SER A 45 1.16 6.84 -9.32
C SER A 45 0.47 5.58 -9.85
N LEU A 46 -0.87 5.58 -9.93
CA LEU A 46 -1.67 4.49 -10.48
C LEU A 46 -1.37 4.25 -11.97
N ALA A 47 -1.19 5.32 -12.75
CA ALA A 47 -0.76 5.24 -14.14
C ALA A 47 0.65 4.67 -14.29
N ILE A 48 1.59 4.99 -13.38
CA ILE A 48 2.93 4.39 -13.36
C ILE A 48 2.86 2.90 -13.05
N PHE A 49 2.16 2.51 -11.98
CA PHE A 49 2.07 1.13 -11.51
C PHE A 49 1.39 0.20 -12.51
N ILE A 50 0.42 0.70 -13.28
CA ILE A 50 -0.33 -0.09 -14.25
C ILE A 50 0.28 0.06 -15.66
N GLY A 51 0.57 1.29 -16.06
CA GLY A 51 1.00 1.65 -17.41
C GLY A 51 2.40 1.15 -17.73
N VAL A 52 3.36 1.28 -16.81
CA VAL A 52 4.75 0.88 -17.10
C VAL A 52 4.86 -0.64 -17.29
N PRO A 53 4.34 -1.50 -16.40
CA PRO A 53 4.36 -2.95 -16.63
C PRO A 53 3.58 -3.35 -17.89
N LEU A 54 2.47 -2.68 -18.20
CA LEU A 54 1.72 -2.92 -19.44
C LEU A 54 2.58 -2.62 -20.68
N LEU A 55 3.24 -1.46 -20.70
CA LEU A 55 4.09 -1.04 -21.81
C LEU A 55 5.26 -2.02 -22.02
N ILE A 56 5.90 -2.47 -20.94
CA ILE A 56 6.99 -3.45 -20.99
C ILE A 56 6.49 -4.78 -21.58
N ASN A 57 5.31 -5.26 -21.19
CA ASN A 57 4.74 -6.49 -21.74
C ASN A 57 4.41 -6.37 -23.24
N ILE A 58 3.90 -5.22 -23.68
CA ILE A 58 3.63 -4.95 -25.10
C ILE A 58 4.94 -4.91 -25.88
N LEU A 59 5.94 -4.17 -25.39
CA LEU A 59 7.24 -4.04 -26.04
C LEU A 59 7.96 -5.40 -26.14
N GLY A 60 7.90 -6.21 -25.08
CA GLY A 60 8.44 -7.57 -25.08
C GLY A 60 7.78 -8.52 -26.07
N THR A 61 6.53 -8.25 -26.48
CA THR A 61 5.84 -9.05 -27.51
C THR A 61 6.30 -8.68 -28.93
N ILE A 62 6.77 -7.46 -29.15
CA ILE A 62 7.15 -6.93 -30.47
C ILE A 62 8.63 -7.19 -30.78
N LEU A 63 9.47 -7.31 -29.74
CA LEU A 63 10.92 -7.40 -29.91
C LEU A 63 11.38 -8.73 -30.54
N PRO A 64 12.37 -8.69 -31.46
CA PRO A 64 12.93 -9.88 -32.07
C PRO A 64 13.75 -10.69 -31.07
N ILE A 65 13.82 -12.01 -31.29
CA ILE A 65 14.40 -12.97 -30.33
C ILE A 65 15.87 -12.69 -29.97
N GLN A 66 16.64 -12.08 -30.89
CA GLN A 66 18.05 -11.74 -30.70
C GLN A 66 18.25 -10.66 -29.63
N LEU A 67 17.28 -9.77 -29.44
CA LEU A 67 17.33 -8.70 -28.43
C LEU A 67 16.64 -9.10 -27.12
N SER A 68 15.97 -10.26 -27.08
CA SER A 68 15.16 -10.68 -25.93
C SER A 68 15.98 -10.87 -24.65
N CYS A 69 17.23 -11.31 -24.73
CA CYS A 69 18.07 -11.52 -23.53
C CYS A 69 18.42 -10.19 -22.84
N LEU A 70 18.87 -9.19 -23.60
CA LEU A 70 19.18 -7.86 -23.06
C LEU A 70 17.90 -7.18 -22.56
N PHE A 71 16.81 -7.29 -23.32
CA PHE A 71 15.51 -6.75 -22.92
C PHE A 71 15.00 -7.38 -21.63
N PHE A 72 15.21 -8.69 -21.44
CA PHE A 72 14.83 -9.40 -20.21
C PHE A 72 15.57 -8.89 -18.99
N LEU A 73 16.89 -8.65 -19.08
CA LEU A 73 17.68 -8.08 -17.99
C LEU A 73 17.20 -6.68 -17.61
N VAL A 74 17.00 -5.80 -18.59
CA VAL A 74 16.46 -4.44 -18.36
C VAL A 74 15.07 -4.51 -17.75
N THR A 75 14.22 -5.41 -18.26
CA THR A 75 12.87 -5.65 -17.76
C THR A 75 12.89 -6.06 -16.28
N ILE A 76 13.77 -6.96 -15.87
CA ILE A 76 13.92 -7.35 -14.46
C ILE A 76 14.27 -6.14 -13.60
N VAL A 77 15.26 -5.35 -14.01
CA VAL A 77 15.69 -4.16 -13.25
C VAL A 77 14.53 -3.19 -13.07
N ILE A 78 13.79 -2.89 -14.14
CA ILE A 78 12.63 -2.00 -14.07
C ILE A 78 11.54 -2.57 -13.16
N HIS A 79 11.26 -3.87 -13.23
CA HIS A 79 10.28 -4.51 -12.34
C HIS A 79 10.70 -4.44 -10.87
N ILE A 80 11.99 -4.61 -10.56
CA ILE A 80 12.51 -4.46 -9.20
C ILE A 80 12.32 -3.02 -8.71
N VAL A 81 12.66 -2.03 -9.53
CA VAL A 81 12.50 -0.60 -9.16
C VAL A 81 11.02 -0.25 -8.94
N ILE A 82 10.13 -0.67 -9.84
CA ILE A 82 8.68 -0.44 -9.69
C ILE A 82 8.16 -1.14 -8.44
N PHE A 83 8.59 -2.38 -8.19
CA PHE A 83 8.21 -3.13 -7.00
C PHE A 83 8.59 -2.36 -5.74
N LEU A 84 9.86 -1.95 -5.61
CA LEU A 84 10.33 -1.16 -4.47
C LEU A 84 9.56 0.16 -4.31
N TYR A 85 9.30 0.85 -5.43
CA TYR A 85 8.54 2.09 -5.44
C TYR A 85 7.09 1.88 -4.98
N ILE A 86 6.43 0.77 -5.35
CA ILE A 86 5.07 0.44 -4.89
C ILE A 86 5.03 0.27 -3.36
N TYR A 87 5.98 -0.47 -2.77
CA TYR A 87 6.01 -0.67 -1.32
C TYR A 87 6.33 0.62 -0.57
N TRP A 88 7.29 1.39 -1.06
CA TRP A 88 7.59 2.70 -0.50
C TRP A 88 6.36 3.62 -0.56
N TYR A 89 5.72 3.74 -1.72
CA TYR A 89 4.56 4.61 -1.89
C TYR A 89 3.37 4.14 -1.04
N PHE A 90 3.18 2.82 -0.88
CA PHE A 90 2.18 2.27 0.03
C PHE A 90 2.42 2.73 1.47
N VAL A 91 3.67 2.64 1.95
CA VAL A 91 4.07 3.10 3.30
C VAL A 91 3.81 4.60 3.44
N GLU A 92 4.17 5.38 2.43
CA GLU A 92 3.96 6.83 2.41
C GLU A 92 2.47 7.18 2.48
N CYS A 93 1.61 6.51 1.70
CA CYS A 93 0.16 6.67 1.78
C CYS A 93 -0.39 6.38 3.18
N VAL A 94 0.14 5.37 3.89
CA VAL A 94 -0.27 5.08 5.27
C VAL A 94 0.15 6.20 6.21
N ARG A 95 1.40 6.70 6.09
CA ARG A 95 1.95 7.77 6.94
C ARG A 95 1.21 9.10 6.75
N ASP A 96 1.10 9.54 5.50
CA ASP A 96 0.34 10.75 5.16
C ASP A 96 -1.11 10.69 5.68
N SER A 97 -1.78 9.54 5.49
CA SER A 97 -3.14 9.34 6.00
C SER A 97 -3.22 9.27 7.53
N ALA A 98 -2.15 8.82 8.20
CA ALA A 98 -2.01 8.79 9.66
C ALA A 98 -1.77 10.19 10.25
N ASP A 99 -1.14 11.08 9.49
CA ASP A 99 -0.95 12.49 9.86
C ASP A 99 -2.20 13.35 9.58
N GLY A 100 -3.19 12.78 8.88
CA GLY A 100 -4.48 13.40 8.64
C GLY A 100 -4.80 13.66 7.18
N GLY A 101 -3.88 13.32 6.27
CA GLY A 101 -4.05 13.41 4.82
C GLY A 101 -5.34 12.78 4.33
N VAL A 102 -5.98 13.47 3.36
CA VAL A 102 -7.26 13.06 2.75
C VAL A 102 -7.06 12.55 1.33
N ARG A 103 -5.93 12.86 0.69
CA ARG A 103 -5.61 12.53 -0.70
C ARG A 103 -4.23 11.87 -0.79
N ALA A 104 -3.98 11.15 -1.88
CA ALA A 104 -2.69 10.50 -2.07
C ALA A 104 -1.53 11.51 -2.13
N PRO A 105 -0.39 11.25 -1.45
CA PRO A 105 0.72 12.18 -1.39
C PRO A 105 1.46 12.27 -2.73
N GLU A 106 2.16 13.39 -2.93
CA GLU A 106 3.02 13.60 -4.09
C GLU A 106 4.27 12.71 -4.01
N GLY A 107 4.31 11.65 -4.82
CA GLY A 107 5.31 10.60 -4.67
C GLY A 107 6.64 10.80 -5.42
N LEU A 108 6.88 11.92 -6.12
CA LEU A 108 8.08 12.08 -6.98
C LEU A 108 9.07 13.15 -6.51
N GLY A 109 8.69 14.05 -5.60
CA GLY A 109 9.55 15.12 -5.09
C GLY A 109 10.39 14.72 -3.86
N SER A 110 9.91 13.74 -3.08
CA SER A 110 10.45 13.37 -1.76
C SER A 110 10.97 11.93 -1.67
N THR A 111 11.20 11.27 -2.82
CA THR A 111 11.57 9.85 -2.83
C THR A 111 12.91 9.61 -2.13
N PRO A 112 12.97 8.74 -1.11
CA PRO A 112 14.23 8.36 -0.49
C PRO A 112 15.09 7.60 -1.49
N GLY A 113 16.39 7.53 -1.20
CA GLY A 113 17.32 6.74 -2.01
C GLY A 113 16.89 5.26 -2.12
N PHE A 114 17.40 4.57 -3.14
CA PHE A 114 17.09 3.16 -3.43
C PHE A 114 17.17 2.24 -2.20
N MET A 115 18.20 2.45 -1.35
CA MET A 115 18.38 1.66 -0.13
C MET A 115 17.24 1.85 0.89
N GLY A 116 16.68 3.06 0.98
CA GLY A 116 15.55 3.35 1.86
C GLY A 116 14.28 2.62 1.39
N MET A 117 13.99 2.69 0.08
CA MET A 117 12.87 1.94 -0.52
C MET A 117 13.02 0.43 -0.30
N PHE A 118 14.25 -0.09 -0.43
CA PHE A 118 14.56 -1.49 -0.17
C PHE A 118 14.25 -1.91 1.27
N TRP A 119 14.71 -1.15 2.26
CA TRP A 119 14.45 -1.49 3.67
C TRP A 119 12.97 -1.40 4.05
N GLN A 120 12.24 -0.43 3.50
CA GLN A 120 10.79 -0.36 3.71
C GLN A 120 10.06 -1.57 3.11
N ALA A 121 10.44 -1.98 1.89
CA ALA A 121 9.90 -3.20 1.29
C ALA A 121 10.22 -4.44 2.15
N VAL A 122 11.44 -4.56 2.66
CA VAL A 122 11.85 -5.64 3.58
C VAL A 122 11.01 -5.64 4.86
N ASN A 123 10.74 -4.47 5.45
CA ASN A 123 9.91 -4.36 6.65
C ASN A 123 8.46 -4.83 6.40
N VAL A 124 7.84 -4.38 5.30
CA VAL A 124 6.47 -4.79 4.94
C VAL A 124 6.39 -6.28 4.60
N ILE A 125 7.32 -6.79 3.78
CA ILE A 125 7.37 -8.21 3.39
C ILE A 125 7.70 -9.08 4.61
N GLY A 126 8.62 -8.63 5.46
CA GLY A 126 8.98 -9.31 6.71
C GLY A 126 7.78 -9.42 7.66
N CYS A 127 6.99 -8.34 7.79
CA CYS A 127 5.73 -8.35 8.53
C CYS A 127 4.76 -9.40 7.98
N LEU A 128 4.54 -9.40 6.65
CA LEU A 128 3.69 -10.39 5.99
C LEU A 128 4.19 -11.82 6.24
N ALA A 129 5.49 -12.06 6.08
CA ALA A 129 6.11 -13.36 6.30
C ALA A 129 5.87 -13.83 7.74
N ILE A 130 6.13 -13.02 8.75
CA ILE A 130 5.96 -13.40 10.17
C ILE A 130 4.54 -13.90 10.46
N PHE A 131 3.51 -13.21 9.95
CA PHE A 131 2.13 -13.62 10.19
C PHE A 131 1.70 -14.84 9.36
N PHE A 132 2.08 -14.90 8.08
CA PHE A 132 1.60 -15.92 7.15
C PHE A 132 2.45 -17.20 7.12
N THR A 133 3.71 -17.18 7.59
CA THR A 133 4.60 -18.35 7.59
C THR A 133 3.99 -19.58 8.26
N PRO A 134 3.37 -19.51 9.45
CA PRO A 134 2.76 -20.69 10.08
C PRO A 134 1.68 -21.34 9.22
N PHE A 135 0.85 -20.52 8.56
CA PHE A 135 -0.19 -20.99 7.65
C PHE A 135 0.39 -21.67 6.40
N VAL A 136 1.39 -21.03 5.77
CA VAL A 136 2.05 -21.58 4.57
C VAL A 136 2.76 -22.89 4.88
N LEU A 137 3.50 -22.98 5.99
CA LEU A 137 4.16 -24.22 6.40
C LEU A 137 3.15 -25.34 6.64
N TYR A 138 2.04 -25.05 7.34
CA TYR A 138 0.98 -26.04 7.54
C TYR A 138 0.39 -26.52 6.21
N MET A 139 0.16 -25.62 5.25
CA MET A 139 -0.33 -25.98 3.92
C MET A 139 0.64 -26.87 3.15
N LEU A 140 1.94 -26.59 3.22
CA LEU A 140 2.97 -27.38 2.54
C LEU A 140 3.15 -28.78 3.13
N TYR A 141 3.03 -28.93 4.45
CA TYR A 141 3.28 -30.22 5.12
C TYR A 141 2.02 -31.07 5.34
N ALA A 142 0.91 -30.48 5.75
CA ALA A 142 -0.30 -31.21 6.14
C ALA A 142 -1.35 -31.25 5.04
N GLY A 143 -1.51 -30.17 4.26
CA GLY A 143 -2.42 -30.08 3.11
C GLY A 143 -3.91 -30.32 3.40
N ARG A 144 -4.33 -30.36 4.67
CA ARG A 144 -5.71 -30.69 5.07
C ARG A 144 -6.48 -29.46 5.55
N ALA A 145 -7.62 -29.21 4.94
CA ALA A 145 -8.57 -28.15 5.32
C ALA A 145 -9.40 -28.53 6.57
N GLY A 146 -8.73 -28.68 7.71
CA GLY A 146 -9.35 -28.94 9.01
C GLY A 146 -9.46 -27.70 9.90
N ILE A 147 -9.80 -27.87 11.19
CA ILE A 147 -9.90 -26.75 12.15
C ILE A 147 -8.58 -25.98 12.30
N ILE A 148 -7.44 -26.68 12.28
CA ILE A 148 -6.10 -26.08 12.39
C ILE A 148 -5.82 -25.15 11.20
N PHE A 149 -6.23 -25.55 9.99
CA PHE A 149 -6.10 -24.72 8.79
C PHE A 149 -6.83 -23.38 8.97
N TRP A 150 -8.09 -23.42 9.41
CA TRP A 150 -8.89 -22.21 9.59
C TRP A 150 -8.35 -21.32 10.72
N LEU A 151 -7.90 -21.89 11.83
CA LEU A 151 -7.27 -21.12 12.91
C LEU A 151 -5.99 -20.43 12.43
N LEU A 152 -5.14 -21.15 11.68
CA LEU A 152 -3.92 -20.59 11.11
C LEU A 152 -4.19 -19.56 10.01
N LEU A 153 -5.34 -19.59 9.34
CA LEU A 153 -5.74 -18.59 8.35
C LEU A 153 -6.33 -17.34 9.01
N ILE A 154 -7.18 -17.51 10.03
CA ILE A 154 -7.80 -16.40 10.76
C ILE A 154 -6.74 -15.57 11.48
N TYR A 155 -5.71 -16.21 12.03
CA TYR A 155 -4.62 -15.52 12.74
C TYR A 155 -3.95 -14.40 11.91
N PRO A 156 -3.33 -14.66 10.74
CA PRO A 156 -2.71 -13.61 9.94
C PRO A 156 -3.75 -12.61 9.43
N VAL A 157 -4.92 -13.06 8.97
CA VAL A 157 -5.97 -12.16 8.48
C VAL A 157 -6.38 -11.14 9.55
N PHE A 158 -6.48 -11.59 10.80
CA PHE A 158 -6.91 -10.74 11.91
C PHE A 158 -5.77 -9.91 12.50
N PHE A 159 -4.53 -10.39 12.60
CA PHE A 159 -3.43 -9.63 13.24
C PHE A 159 -2.58 -8.82 12.26
N PHE A 160 -2.56 -9.17 10.97
CA PHE A 160 -1.71 -8.52 9.97
C PHE A 160 -1.99 -7.03 9.80
N PRO A 161 -3.24 -6.52 9.73
CA PRO A 161 -3.47 -5.09 9.56
C PRO A 161 -2.84 -4.26 10.69
N MET A 162 -3.07 -4.64 11.95
CA MET A 162 -2.46 -3.95 13.10
C MET A 162 -0.94 -4.10 13.11
N GLY A 163 -0.41 -5.29 12.80
CA GLY A 163 1.04 -5.53 12.72
C GLY A 163 1.71 -4.69 11.64
N LEU A 164 1.10 -4.61 10.45
CA LEU A 164 1.56 -3.79 9.34
C LEU A 164 1.56 -2.31 9.73
N LEU A 165 0.47 -1.83 10.33
CA LEU A 165 0.40 -0.44 10.80
C LEU A 165 1.52 -0.14 11.81
N ALA A 166 1.74 -0.99 12.79
CA ALA A 166 2.81 -0.81 13.77
C ALA A 166 4.20 -0.79 13.12
N VAL A 167 4.48 -1.70 12.19
CA VAL A 167 5.77 -1.73 11.47
C VAL A 167 6.00 -0.45 10.65
N ILE A 168 4.96 0.09 10.03
CA ILE A 168 5.04 1.33 9.24
C ILE A 168 5.28 2.53 10.14
N MET A 169 4.56 2.63 11.27
CA MET A 169 4.67 3.77 12.19
C MET A 169 5.98 3.76 12.98
N PHE A 170 6.51 2.58 13.35
CA PHE A 170 7.78 2.46 14.06
C PHE A 170 9.00 2.30 13.14
N ASP A 171 8.78 2.23 11.82
CA ASP A 171 9.80 1.95 10.79
C ASP A 171 10.69 0.73 11.09
N SER A 172 10.17 -0.23 11.84
CA SER A 172 10.95 -1.33 12.40
C SER A 172 10.10 -2.55 12.74
N ALA A 173 10.71 -3.74 12.58
CA ALA A 173 10.13 -5.00 13.04
C ALA A 173 9.90 -5.06 14.56
N ILE A 174 10.55 -4.17 15.34
CA ILE A 174 10.30 -4.00 16.78
C ILE A 174 8.82 -3.65 17.05
N GLY A 175 8.13 -3.02 16.08
CA GLY A 175 6.70 -2.74 16.14
C GLY A 175 5.81 -4.00 16.28
N LEU A 176 6.32 -5.19 15.98
CA LEU A 176 5.60 -6.46 16.10
C LEU A 176 5.58 -7.03 17.53
N ASN A 177 5.70 -6.17 18.55
CA ASN A 177 5.56 -6.60 19.93
C ASN A 177 4.13 -7.13 20.17
N PRO A 178 3.95 -8.44 20.50
CA PRO A 178 2.62 -9.04 20.61
C PRO A 178 1.78 -8.38 21.70
N ARG A 179 2.41 -7.89 22.77
CA ARG A 179 1.71 -7.18 23.84
C ARG A 179 1.14 -5.85 23.36
N LEU A 180 1.86 -5.15 22.48
CA LEU A 180 1.38 -3.91 21.87
C LEU A 180 0.18 -4.22 20.97
N LEU A 181 0.33 -5.15 20.02
CA LEU A 181 -0.73 -5.50 19.08
C LEU A 181 -2.02 -5.96 19.77
N ILE A 182 -1.94 -6.84 20.77
CA ILE A 182 -3.11 -7.32 21.52
C ILE A 182 -3.78 -6.18 22.29
N ARG A 183 -2.99 -5.27 22.89
CA ARG A 183 -3.52 -4.11 23.61
C ARG A 183 -4.23 -3.15 22.65
N SER A 184 -3.59 -2.79 21.54
CA SER A 184 -4.14 -1.87 20.55
C SER A 184 -5.40 -2.43 19.88
N ILE A 185 -5.44 -3.73 19.56
CA ILE A 185 -6.64 -4.40 19.05
C ILE A 185 -7.75 -4.41 20.12
N SER A 186 -7.42 -4.71 21.38
CA SER A 186 -8.44 -4.77 22.44
C SER A 186 -9.04 -3.39 22.73
N SER A 187 -8.24 -2.33 22.71
CA SER A 187 -8.70 -0.95 22.93
C SER A 187 -9.54 -0.41 21.75
N THR A 188 -9.41 -1.00 20.57
CA THR A 188 -10.09 -0.59 19.33
C THR A 188 -10.91 -1.71 18.69
N PHE A 189 -11.36 -2.71 19.47
CA PHE A 189 -11.87 -3.98 18.94
C PHE A 189 -12.99 -3.83 17.90
N PHE A 190 -14.04 -3.06 18.21
CA PHE A 190 -15.17 -2.87 17.28
C PHE A 190 -14.78 -2.16 15.97
N PRO A 191 -14.13 -0.96 16.00
CA PRO A 191 -13.69 -0.34 14.75
C PRO A 191 -12.64 -1.18 14.01
N TYR A 192 -11.81 -1.95 14.73
CA TYR A 192 -10.84 -2.86 14.14
C TYR A 192 -11.50 -4.02 13.37
N CYS A 193 -12.54 -4.64 13.93
CA CYS A 193 -13.31 -5.67 13.21
C CYS A 193 -13.91 -5.13 11.91
N GLY A 194 -14.39 -3.88 11.91
CA GLY A 194 -14.85 -3.20 10.70
C GLY A 194 -13.73 -3.00 9.67
N LEU A 195 -12.54 -2.61 10.12
CA LEU A 195 -11.34 -2.48 9.27
C LEU A 195 -10.95 -3.83 8.65
N VAL A 196 -10.84 -4.89 9.44
CA VAL A 196 -10.50 -6.24 8.96
C VAL A 196 -11.53 -6.71 7.92
N LEU A 197 -12.82 -6.49 8.17
CA LEU A 197 -13.87 -6.83 7.21
C LEU A 197 -13.72 -6.08 5.89
N LEU A 198 -13.34 -4.79 5.93
CA LEU A 198 -13.06 -3.99 4.74
C LEU A 198 -11.83 -4.48 3.96
N PHE A 199 -10.83 -5.08 4.61
CA PHE A 199 -9.70 -5.72 3.93
C PHE A 199 -10.06 -7.09 3.34
N VAL A 200 -10.82 -7.91 4.09
CA VAL A 200 -11.14 -9.30 3.68
C VAL A 200 -12.14 -9.33 2.53
N THR A 201 -13.18 -8.49 2.58
CA THR A 201 -14.25 -8.46 1.57
C THR A 201 -13.75 -8.33 0.13
N PRO A 202 -12.91 -7.33 -0.23
CA PRO A 202 -12.40 -7.21 -1.59
C PRO A 202 -11.49 -8.38 -1.99
N VAL A 203 -10.68 -8.92 -1.07
CA VAL A 203 -9.81 -10.07 -1.35
C VAL A 203 -10.64 -11.31 -1.71
N VAL A 204 -11.69 -11.58 -0.93
CA VAL A 204 -12.62 -12.69 -1.22
C VAL A 204 -13.33 -12.48 -2.55
N LEU A 205 -13.81 -11.26 -2.82
CA LEU A 205 -14.48 -10.93 -4.09
C LEU A 205 -13.57 -11.13 -5.29
N ILE A 206 -12.33 -10.64 -5.24
CA ILE A 206 -11.32 -10.85 -6.30
C ILE A 206 -11.04 -12.34 -6.47
N GLY A 207 -10.91 -13.09 -5.38
CA GLY A 207 -10.69 -14.54 -5.41
C GLY A 207 -11.82 -15.29 -6.13
N MET A 208 -13.08 -14.95 -5.83
CA MET A 208 -14.25 -15.52 -6.50
C MET A 208 -14.31 -15.15 -7.99
N LEU A 209 -13.95 -13.92 -8.35
CA LEU A 209 -13.87 -13.50 -9.76
C LEU A 209 -12.74 -14.21 -10.52
N TYR A 210 -11.67 -14.61 -9.84
CA TYR A 210 -10.55 -15.33 -10.43
C TYR A 210 -10.92 -16.77 -10.83
N THR A 211 -11.78 -17.44 -10.07
CA THR A 211 -12.15 -18.86 -10.29
C THR A 211 -13.13 -19.09 -11.44
N GLU A 212 -13.93 -18.09 -11.81
CA GLU A 212 -15.08 -18.26 -12.72
C GLU A 212 -14.78 -18.01 -14.20
N VAL A 213 -13.56 -17.57 -14.57
CA VAL A 213 -13.31 -17.01 -15.92
C VAL A 213 -12.13 -17.70 -16.62
N GLN A 214 -12.14 -17.72 -17.95
CA GLN A 214 -11.05 -18.21 -18.80
C GLN A 214 -9.86 -17.23 -18.79
N GLU A 215 -8.61 -17.72 -18.90
CA GLU A 215 -7.40 -16.90 -18.82
C GLU A 215 -7.21 -15.97 -20.03
N SER A 216 -7.74 -14.74 -19.94
CA SER A 216 -7.44 -13.67 -20.91
C SER A 216 -6.42 -12.67 -20.36
N ARG A 217 -5.54 -12.15 -21.24
CA ARG A 217 -4.56 -11.09 -20.88
C ARG A 217 -5.27 -9.86 -20.30
N LEU A 218 -6.45 -9.53 -20.83
CA LEU A 218 -7.29 -8.43 -20.36
C LEU A 218 -7.75 -8.64 -18.91
N ARG A 219 -8.11 -9.87 -18.52
CA ARG A 219 -8.48 -10.18 -17.14
C ARG A 219 -7.33 -9.95 -16.17
N ILE A 220 -6.14 -10.45 -16.50
CA ILE A 220 -4.94 -10.25 -15.66
C ILE A 220 -4.68 -8.75 -15.47
N PHE A 221 -4.82 -7.97 -16.55
CA PHE A 221 -4.70 -6.52 -16.50
C PHE A 221 -5.74 -5.87 -15.58
N ILE A 222 -7.03 -6.19 -15.75
CA ILE A 222 -8.12 -5.65 -14.92
C ILE A 222 -7.90 -6.00 -13.45
N ILE A 223 -7.57 -7.26 -13.13
CA ILE A 223 -7.33 -7.70 -11.75
C ILE A 223 -6.15 -6.94 -11.15
N ARG A 224 -5.04 -6.81 -11.87
CA ARG A 224 -3.88 -6.02 -11.40
C ARG A 224 -4.27 -4.56 -11.12
N SER A 225 -5.01 -3.92 -12.01
CA SER A 225 -5.48 -2.55 -11.82
C SER A 225 -6.37 -2.40 -10.58
N VAL A 226 -7.31 -3.34 -10.39
CA VAL A 226 -8.21 -3.36 -9.22
C VAL A 226 -7.43 -3.62 -7.93
N VAL A 227 -6.48 -4.56 -7.93
CA VAL A 227 -5.63 -4.86 -6.77
C VAL A 227 -4.75 -3.67 -6.39
N THR A 228 -4.11 -3.01 -7.37
CA THR A 228 -3.30 -1.81 -7.12
C THR A 228 -4.15 -0.68 -6.55
N TYR A 229 -5.33 -0.44 -7.11
CA TYR A 229 -6.28 0.55 -6.58
C TYR A 229 -6.68 0.25 -5.14
N LEU A 230 -7.07 -1.01 -4.85
CA LEU A 230 -7.46 -1.44 -3.51
C LEU A 230 -6.30 -1.40 -2.51
N ALA A 231 -5.06 -1.62 -2.96
CA ALA A 231 -3.89 -1.46 -2.11
C ALA A 231 -3.74 -0.01 -1.63
N LEU A 232 -3.94 0.99 -2.50
CA LEU A 232 -3.91 2.40 -2.10
C LEU A 232 -5.07 2.77 -1.17
N VAL A 233 -6.28 2.27 -1.44
CA VAL A 233 -7.43 2.46 -0.54
C VAL A 233 -7.16 1.79 0.82
N GLY A 234 -6.57 0.60 0.83
CA GLY A 234 -6.15 -0.11 2.04
C GLY A 234 -5.11 0.66 2.84
N ALA A 235 -4.10 1.23 2.17
CA ALA A 235 -3.10 2.10 2.79
C ALA A 235 -3.77 3.30 3.48
N HIS A 236 -4.66 3.99 2.77
CA HIS A 236 -5.41 5.11 3.32
C HIS A 236 -6.26 4.70 4.53
N LEU A 237 -7.02 3.60 4.42
CA LEU A 237 -7.84 3.07 5.51
C LEU A 237 -7.00 2.78 6.76
N LEU A 238 -5.80 2.21 6.58
CA LEU A 238 -4.91 1.87 7.68
C LEU A 238 -4.37 3.12 8.38
N GLY A 239 -3.92 4.12 7.62
CA GLY A 239 -3.48 5.39 8.20
C GLY A 239 -4.62 6.14 8.88
N ARG A 240 -5.81 6.20 8.27
CA ARG A 240 -7.00 6.81 8.88
C ARG A 240 -7.45 6.10 10.15
N PHE A 241 -7.28 4.78 10.22
CA PHE A 241 -7.54 4.03 11.44
C PHE A 241 -6.60 4.47 12.56
N TYR A 242 -5.30 4.64 12.26
CA TYR A 242 -4.33 5.20 13.20
C TYR A 242 -4.70 6.61 13.64
N TRP A 243 -4.89 7.54 12.71
CA TRP A 243 -5.23 8.94 12.98
C TRP A 243 -6.41 9.06 13.96
N ARG A 244 -7.48 8.26 13.73
CA ARG A 244 -8.69 8.30 14.57
C ARG A 244 -8.49 7.71 15.97
N HIS A 245 -7.53 6.80 16.15
CA HIS A 245 -7.38 6.03 17.38
C HIS A 245 -5.99 6.17 18.02
N GLN A 246 -5.16 7.12 17.59
CA GLN A 246 -3.77 7.28 18.02
C GLN A 246 -3.59 7.27 19.54
N GLU A 247 -4.52 7.85 20.31
CA GLU A 247 -4.48 7.87 21.78
C GLU A 247 -4.67 6.48 22.44
N LYS A 248 -5.22 5.52 21.69
CA LYS A 248 -5.57 4.17 22.16
C LYS A 248 -4.59 3.10 21.66
N LEU A 249 -3.76 3.42 20.66
CA LEU A 249 -2.90 2.47 19.96
C LEU A 249 -1.54 2.31 20.64
#